data_AF-A0A1H4HR31-F1
#
_entry.id   AF-A0A1H4HR31-F1
#
_cell.length_a   1.000
_cell.length_b   1.000
_cell.length_c   1.000
_cell.angle_alpha   90.00
_cell.angle_beta   90.00
_cell.angle_gamma   90.00
#
_symmetry.space_group_name_H-M   'P 1'
#
loop_
_entity.id
_entity.type
_entity.pdbx_description
1 polymer ?
#
loop_
_entity_poly.entity_id
_entity_poly.type
_entity_poly.pdbx_seq_one_letter_code
_entity_poly.pdbx_strand_id
1 'polypeptide(L)'
;MRCISRRLLVSSTIACAVLFSASVPALAQTKAQSAQAAQVEELLSKQAITELLYKYPRALDRLDRELLLSIGHPEAKVEFGKTLFPNWTAYTDWMMKAHGEMEGNNHRITNILIEVKGDTAVSESTGTATLLVKKEGRDDMYEERWMHSRYLDKWSRRNGKWGLDSRVTVMDYRRVLDVPASIVKSGYVMGPRTGRDDPSYKFFGAH
;
A
#
# COMPACT_ATOMS: atom_id res chain seq x y z
N MET A 1 -91.94 22.43 -19.11
CA MET A 1 -90.62 22.03 -19.68
C MET A 1 -89.61 21.97 -18.54
N ARG A 2 -88.77 20.92 -18.56
CA ARG A 2 -87.89 20.45 -17.48
C ARG A 2 -86.79 21.46 -17.12
N CYS A 3 -86.34 21.48 -15.86
CA CYS A 3 -84.99 21.00 -15.51
C CYS A 3 -84.76 20.89 -14.00
N ILE A 4 -84.38 19.70 -13.55
CA ILE A 4 -83.90 19.38 -12.21
C ILE A 4 -82.39 19.61 -12.21
N SER A 5 -81.84 20.35 -11.24
CA SER A 5 -80.39 20.40 -11.00
C SER A 5 -80.07 19.90 -9.60
N ARG A 6 -79.36 18.77 -9.56
CA ARG A 6 -78.92 18.04 -8.36
C ARG A 6 -77.74 18.75 -7.70
N ARG A 7 -77.78 18.85 -6.37
CA ARG A 7 -76.64 19.17 -5.52
C ARG A 7 -75.66 17.99 -5.52
N LEU A 8 -74.39 18.23 -5.84
CA LEU A 8 -73.29 17.29 -5.63
C LEU A 8 -72.59 17.63 -4.31
N LEU A 9 -72.70 16.74 -3.32
CA LEU A 9 -71.80 16.70 -2.17
C LEU A 9 -70.51 16.01 -2.59
N VAL A 10 -69.37 16.70 -2.49
CA VAL A 10 -68.05 16.09 -2.60
C VAL A 10 -67.58 15.76 -1.19
N SER A 11 -67.62 14.47 -0.85
CA SER A 11 -67.04 13.92 0.37
C SER A 11 -65.55 13.66 0.13
N SER A 12 -64.67 14.51 0.66
CA SER A 12 -63.23 14.25 0.67
C SER A 12 -62.89 13.29 1.81
N THR A 13 -62.73 12.02 1.49
CA THR A 13 -62.12 11.02 2.38
C THR A 13 -60.61 11.25 2.45
N ILE A 14 -60.12 11.62 3.64
CA ILE A 14 -58.68 11.61 3.98
C ILE A 14 -58.24 10.15 4.05
N ALA A 15 -57.51 9.68 3.04
CA ALA A 15 -56.84 8.39 3.08
C ALA A 15 -55.60 8.49 3.98
N CYS A 16 -55.70 7.97 5.20
CA CYS A 16 -54.56 7.79 6.10
C CYS A 16 -53.65 6.72 5.49
N ALA A 17 -52.52 7.12 4.91
CA ALA A 17 -51.49 6.19 4.44
C ALA A 17 -50.80 5.58 5.67
N VAL A 18 -51.22 4.38 6.05
CA VAL A 18 -50.49 3.56 7.02
C VAL A 18 -49.19 3.15 6.36
N LEU A 19 -48.08 3.79 6.74
CA LEU A 19 -46.74 3.33 6.43
C LEU A 19 -46.52 2.00 7.17
N PHE A 20 -46.76 0.88 6.49
CA PHE A 20 -46.29 -0.42 6.94
C PHE A 20 -44.75 -0.41 6.85
N SER A 21 -44.07 -0.16 7.96
CA SER A 21 -42.68 -0.60 8.10
C SER A 21 -42.72 -2.12 8.14
N ALA A 22 -42.52 -2.77 7.00
CA ALA A 22 -42.28 -4.21 6.99
C ALA A 22 -41.00 -4.45 7.79
N SER A 23 -41.14 -4.89 9.04
CA SER A 23 -40.01 -5.28 9.89
C SER A 23 -39.31 -6.44 9.19
N VAL A 24 -38.08 -6.21 8.71
CA VAL A 24 -37.22 -7.27 8.18
C VAL A 24 -37.08 -8.33 9.29
N PRO A 25 -37.34 -9.62 9.01
CA PRO A 25 -37.25 -10.65 10.03
C PRO A 25 -35.84 -10.67 10.62
N ALA A 26 -35.73 -10.77 11.95
CA ALA A 26 -34.48 -10.62 12.71
C ALA A 26 -33.31 -11.46 12.14
N LEU A 27 -33.59 -12.67 11.63
CA LEU A 27 -32.59 -13.54 11.00
C LEU A 27 -31.95 -12.93 9.73
N ALA A 28 -32.75 -12.25 8.90
CA ALA A 28 -32.25 -11.56 7.72
C ALA A 28 -31.44 -10.31 8.11
N GLN A 29 -31.81 -9.64 9.20
CA GLN A 29 -31.06 -8.52 9.77
C GLN A 29 -29.70 -8.98 10.32
N THR A 30 -29.64 -10.11 11.03
CA THR A 30 -28.37 -10.70 11.54
C THR A 30 -27.45 -11.10 10.39
N LYS A 31 -27.97 -11.74 9.33
CA LYS A 31 -27.16 -12.12 8.15
C LYS A 31 -26.58 -10.91 7.42
N ALA A 32 -27.40 -9.87 7.20
CA ALA A 32 -26.94 -8.63 6.57
C ALA A 32 -25.86 -7.95 7.42
N GLN A 33 -26.04 -7.91 8.74
CA GLN A 33 -25.06 -7.34 9.67
C GLN A 33 -23.73 -8.13 9.69
N SER A 34 -23.78 -9.46 9.65
CA SER A 34 -22.56 -10.28 9.55
C SER A 34 -21.84 -10.11 8.22
N ALA A 35 -22.57 -9.96 7.11
CA ALA A 35 -21.98 -9.71 5.80
C ALA A 35 -21.30 -8.32 5.75
N GLN A 36 -21.94 -7.30 6.32
CA GLN A 36 -21.36 -5.97 6.45
C GLN A 36 -20.10 -5.99 7.32
N ALA A 37 -20.12 -6.68 8.46
CA ALA A 37 -18.95 -6.81 9.32
C ALA A 37 -17.77 -7.48 8.60
N ALA A 38 -18.04 -8.52 7.80
CA ALA A 38 -17.03 -9.18 6.99
C ALA A 38 -16.46 -8.25 5.89
N GLN A 39 -17.31 -7.47 5.22
CA GLN A 39 -16.85 -6.50 4.22
C GLN A 39 -15.99 -5.39 4.83
N VAL A 40 -16.35 -4.90 6.02
CA VAL A 40 -15.55 -3.90 6.75
C VAL A 40 -14.21 -4.49 7.17
N GLU A 41 -14.19 -5.72 7.67
CA GLU A 41 -12.94 -6.43 8.00
C GLU A 41 -12.04 -6.55 6.77
N GLU A 42 -12.61 -6.91 5.62
CA GLU A 42 -11.85 -7.06 4.38
C GLU A 42 -11.20 -5.74 3.96
N LEU A 43 -11.94 -4.62 4.06
CA LEU A 43 -11.43 -3.28 3.77
C LEU A 43 -10.32 -2.86 4.74
N LEU A 44 -10.47 -3.14 6.03
CA LEU A 44 -9.44 -2.88 7.04
C LEU A 44 -8.17 -3.69 6.78
N SER A 45 -8.32 -4.96 6.38
CA SER A 45 -7.20 -5.83 6.02
C SER A 45 -6.47 -5.33 4.77
N LYS A 46 -7.22 -4.93 3.73
CA LYS A 46 -6.65 -4.30 2.52
C LYS A 46 -5.88 -3.02 2.83
N GLN A 47 -6.44 -2.15 3.67
CA GLN A 47 -5.77 -0.91 4.10
C GLN A 47 -4.50 -1.20 4.90
N ALA A 48 -4.56 -2.13 5.86
CA ALA A 48 -3.39 -2.51 6.67
C ALA A 48 -2.24 -3.03 5.81
N ILE A 49 -2.52 -3.90 4.84
CA ILE A 49 -1.51 -4.41 3.89
C ILE A 49 -0.99 -3.29 2.99
N THR A 50 -1.86 -2.39 2.53
CA THR A 50 -1.48 -1.24 1.69
C THR A 50 -0.51 -0.31 2.42
N GLU A 51 -0.74 -0.06 3.71
CA GLU A 51 0.18 0.73 4.53
C GLU A 51 1.53 0.02 4.74
N LEU A 52 1.56 -1.31 4.88
CA LEU A 52 2.80 -2.08 4.92
C LEU A 52 3.58 -1.96 3.60
N LEU A 53 2.88 -2.04 2.46
CA LEU A 53 3.46 -1.82 1.13
C LEU A 53 4.07 -0.42 1.00
N TYR A 54 3.42 0.63 1.52
CA TYR A 54 3.96 2.00 1.50
C TYR A 54 5.05 2.26 2.55
N LYS A 55 5.08 1.50 3.65
CA LYS A 55 6.20 1.54 4.61
C LYS A 55 7.50 1.03 3.99
N TYR A 56 7.43 0.12 3.01
CA TYR A 56 8.62 -0.44 2.36
C TYR A 56 9.52 0.63 1.72
N PRO A 57 9.07 1.44 0.73
CA PRO A 57 9.88 2.50 0.15
C PRO A 57 10.24 3.56 1.19
N ARG A 58 9.33 3.88 2.12
CA ARG A 58 9.60 4.84 3.20
C ARG A 58 10.82 4.43 4.02
N ALA A 59 10.87 3.17 4.44
CA ALA A 59 11.93 2.61 5.26
C ALA A 59 13.24 2.50 4.49
N LEU A 60 13.19 1.93 3.28
CA LEU A 60 14.36 1.70 2.45
C LEU A 60 15.05 3.00 2.06
N ASP A 61 14.28 3.99 1.59
CA ASP A 61 14.82 5.28 1.14
C ASP A 61 15.52 6.04 2.27
N ARG A 62 15.06 5.83 3.52
CA ARG A 62 15.59 6.44 4.74
C ARG A 62 16.63 5.59 5.44
N LEU A 63 16.95 4.40 4.94
CA LEU A 63 17.77 3.41 5.65
C LEU A 63 17.27 3.11 7.08
N ASP A 64 15.95 3.15 7.29
CA ASP A 64 15.31 2.80 8.56
C ASP A 64 15.10 1.29 8.64
N ARG A 65 16.16 0.60 9.09
CA ARG A 65 16.20 -0.85 9.21
C ARG A 65 15.06 -1.39 10.09
N GLU A 66 14.77 -0.73 11.21
CA GLU A 66 13.73 -1.18 12.14
C GLU A 66 12.34 -1.11 11.51
N LEU A 67 12.04 -0.02 10.80
CA LEU A 67 10.79 0.12 10.07
C LEU A 67 10.70 -0.93 8.96
N LEU A 68 11.78 -1.20 8.23
CA LEU A 68 11.79 -2.21 7.17
C LEU A 68 11.53 -3.62 7.74
N LEU A 69 12.18 -3.98 8.85
CA LEU A 69 11.94 -5.25 9.55
C LEU A 69 10.49 -5.40 10.01
N SER A 70 9.82 -4.32 10.40
CA SER A 70 8.44 -4.35 10.91
C SER A 70 7.38 -4.78 9.89
N ILE A 71 7.73 -4.82 8.60
CA ILE A 71 6.80 -5.12 7.49
C ILE A 71 6.52 -6.62 7.37
N GLY A 72 7.52 -7.44 7.64
CA GLY A 72 7.47 -8.89 7.43
C GLY A 72 7.47 -9.67 8.72
N HIS A 73 6.95 -10.89 8.66
CA HIS A 73 7.25 -11.88 9.68
C HIS A 73 8.75 -12.23 9.61
N PRO A 74 9.42 -12.56 10.73
CA PRO A 74 10.86 -12.81 10.74
C PRO A 74 11.31 -13.85 9.71
N GLU A 75 10.52 -14.91 9.50
CA GLU A 75 10.79 -16.00 8.56
C GLU A 75 10.39 -15.73 7.11
N ALA A 76 9.95 -14.51 6.78
CA ALA A 76 9.46 -14.21 5.44
C ALA A 76 10.54 -14.41 4.38
N LYS A 77 10.21 -15.10 3.29
CA LYS A 77 11.19 -15.41 2.23
C LYS A 77 11.12 -14.40 1.10
N VAL A 78 12.25 -14.08 0.49
CA VAL A 78 12.27 -13.15 -0.65
C VAL A 78 13.02 -13.76 -1.82
N GLU A 79 12.39 -13.74 -2.98
CA GLU A 79 13.03 -14.02 -4.26
C GLU A 79 13.24 -12.68 -4.97
N PHE A 80 14.50 -12.27 -5.13
CA PHE A 80 14.89 -11.05 -5.81
C PHE A 80 15.64 -11.38 -7.10
N GLY A 81 14.91 -11.43 -8.22
CA GLY A 81 15.46 -11.95 -9.47
C GLY A 81 15.90 -13.41 -9.30
N LYS A 82 17.21 -13.67 -9.38
CA LYS A 82 17.80 -15.02 -9.18
C LYS A 82 18.27 -15.27 -7.74
N THR A 83 18.23 -14.27 -6.88
CA THR A 83 18.74 -14.37 -5.50
C THR A 83 17.62 -14.75 -4.56
N LEU A 84 17.86 -15.76 -3.72
CA LEU A 84 16.93 -16.22 -2.70
C LEU A 84 17.43 -15.79 -1.32
N PHE A 85 16.54 -15.17 -0.55
CA PHE A 85 16.79 -14.80 0.84
C PHE A 85 15.96 -15.70 1.75
N PRO A 86 16.61 -16.38 2.71
CA PRO A 86 15.93 -17.40 3.53
C PRO A 86 14.98 -16.81 4.57
N ASN A 87 15.10 -15.52 4.89
CA ASN A 87 14.30 -14.81 5.88
C ASN A 87 14.33 -13.29 5.64
N TRP A 88 13.42 -12.57 6.32
CA TRP A 88 13.21 -11.14 6.09
C TRP A 88 14.40 -10.29 6.54
N THR A 89 15.05 -10.71 7.62
CA THR A 89 16.24 -10.05 8.17
C THR A 89 17.40 -10.08 7.17
N ALA A 90 17.68 -11.23 6.56
CA ALA A 90 18.76 -11.37 5.57
C ALA A 90 18.54 -10.48 4.35
N TYR A 91 17.31 -10.40 3.85
CA TYR A 91 16.95 -9.50 2.77
C TYR A 91 17.09 -8.02 3.18
N THR A 92 16.63 -7.68 4.37
CA THR A 92 16.71 -6.33 4.94
C THR A 92 18.16 -5.87 5.08
N ASP A 93 19.03 -6.69 5.65
CA ASP A 93 20.45 -6.36 5.85
C ASP A 93 21.17 -6.19 4.51
N TRP A 94 20.87 -7.05 3.54
CA TRP A 94 21.39 -6.90 2.17
C TRP A 94 20.94 -5.58 1.52
N MET A 95 19.65 -5.24 1.64
CA MET A 95 19.12 -3.98 1.11
C MET A 95 19.73 -2.75 1.80
N MET A 96 19.86 -2.76 3.12
CA MET A 96 20.48 -1.67 3.88
C MET A 96 21.92 -1.43 3.44
N LYS A 97 22.70 -2.50 3.29
CA LYS A 97 24.08 -2.41 2.77
C LYS A 97 24.10 -1.82 1.36
N ALA A 98 23.31 -2.38 0.45
CA ALA A 98 23.30 -1.94 -0.94
C ALA A 98 22.91 -0.47 -1.09
N HIS A 99 21.93 0.02 -0.31
CA HIS A 99 21.42 1.39 -0.41
C HIS A 99 22.27 2.40 0.38
N GLY A 100 22.99 1.96 1.41
CA GLY A 100 23.92 2.80 2.17
C GLY A 100 25.11 3.30 1.35
N GLU A 101 25.47 2.59 0.29
CA GLU A 101 26.58 2.95 -0.61
C GLU A 101 26.14 3.86 -1.78
N MET A 102 24.83 4.10 -1.94
CA MET A 102 24.27 4.89 -3.04
C MET A 102 24.26 6.39 -2.73
N GLU A 103 24.50 7.21 -3.75
CA GLU A 103 24.41 8.68 -3.66
C GLU A 103 22.96 9.11 -3.42
N GLY A 104 22.04 8.47 -4.14
CA GLY A 104 20.61 8.69 -4.02
C GLY A 104 19.83 7.43 -4.35
N ASN A 105 18.70 7.26 -3.70
CA ASN A 105 17.74 6.23 -4.05
C ASN A 105 16.33 6.72 -3.73
N ASN A 106 15.38 6.30 -4.54
CA ASN A 106 13.98 6.57 -4.28
C ASN A 106 13.08 5.49 -4.89
N HIS A 107 12.17 4.97 -4.07
CA HIS A 107 11.27 3.90 -4.44
C HIS A 107 9.81 4.38 -4.43
N ARG A 108 9.03 3.88 -5.39
CA ARG A 108 7.59 4.12 -5.49
C ARG A 108 6.87 2.80 -5.67
N ILE A 109 5.75 2.65 -4.98
CA ILE A 109 4.83 1.52 -5.12
C ILE A 109 3.51 2.05 -5.65
N THR A 110 3.01 1.45 -6.73
CA THR A 110 1.76 1.84 -7.39
C THR A 110 0.95 0.60 -7.80
N ASN A 111 -0.27 0.82 -8.30
CA ASN A 111 -1.11 -0.22 -8.91
C ASN A 111 -1.33 -1.44 -8.00
N ILE A 112 -1.65 -1.18 -6.73
CA ILE A 112 -1.82 -2.20 -5.70
C ILE A 112 -3.15 -2.93 -5.90
N LEU A 113 -3.08 -4.25 -6.01
CA LEU A 113 -4.23 -5.17 -5.99
C LEU A 113 -4.07 -6.13 -4.82
N ILE A 114 -5.13 -6.36 -4.03
CA ILE A 114 -5.09 -7.21 -2.84
C ILE A 114 -6.33 -8.10 -2.82
N GLU A 115 -6.12 -9.40 -2.59
CA GLU A 115 -7.18 -10.36 -2.27
C GLU A 115 -7.00 -10.88 -0.84
N VAL A 116 -8.05 -10.77 -0.02
CA VAL A 116 -8.05 -11.22 1.38
C VAL A 116 -8.94 -12.45 1.52
N LYS A 117 -8.45 -13.45 2.26
CA LYS A 117 -9.15 -14.69 2.61
C LYS A 117 -8.92 -14.98 4.09
N GLY A 118 -9.81 -14.45 4.94
CA GLY A 118 -9.69 -14.54 6.40
C GLY A 118 -8.38 -13.91 6.88
N ASP A 119 -7.53 -14.70 7.54
CA ASP A 119 -6.23 -14.27 8.05
C ASP A 119 -5.07 -14.41 7.04
N THR A 120 -5.38 -14.62 5.76
CA THR A 120 -4.37 -14.69 4.69
C THR A 120 -4.73 -13.74 3.55
N ALA A 121 -3.72 -13.25 2.84
CA ALA A 121 -3.93 -12.41 1.67
C ALA A 121 -2.80 -12.56 0.65
N VAL A 122 -3.07 -12.15 -0.57
CA VAL A 122 -2.07 -11.96 -1.62
C VAL A 122 -2.15 -10.55 -2.16
N SER A 123 -1.03 -10.02 -2.64
CA SER A 123 -1.05 -8.75 -3.36
C SER A 123 -0.12 -8.75 -4.57
N GLU A 124 -0.52 -7.98 -5.58
CA GLU A 124 0.34 -7.53 -6.65
C GLU A 124 0.54 -6.01 -6.52
N SER A 125 1.77 -5.54 -6.70
CA SER A 125 2.06 -4.11 -6.80
C SER A 125 3.19 -3.83 -7.78
N THR A 126 3.17 -2.66 -8.40
CA THR A 126 4.25 -2.20 -9.28
C THR A 126 5.27 -1.39 -8.47
N GLY A 127 6.53 -1.79 -8.52
CA GLY A 127 7.66 -1.09 -7.92
C GLY A 127 8.51 -0.36 -8.96
N THR A 128 8.75 0.93 -8.77
CA THR A 128 9.72 1.71 -9.55
C THR A 128 10.82 2.21 -8.62
N ALA A 129 12.08 2.01 -9.00
CA ALA A 129 13.24 2.53 -8.27
C ALA A 129 14.08 3.43 -9.17
N THR A 130 14.43 4.60 -8.67
CA THR A 130 15.45 5.48 -9.27
C THR A 130 16.66 5.50 -8.34
N LEU A 131 17.76 4.93 -8.79
CA LEU A 131 18.98 4.74 -8.01
C LEU A 131 20.11 5.52 -8.67
N LEU A 132 20.87 6.27 -7.87
CA LEU A 132 22.05 6.99 -8.31
C LEU A 132 23.27 6.38 -7.64
N VAL A 133 24.12 5.75 -8.44
CA VAL A 133 25.30 5.02 -7.94
C VAL A 133 26.56 5.52 -8.65
N LYS A 134 27.70 5.46 -7.96
CA LYS A 134 28.98 5.76 -8.59
C LYS A 134 29.25 4.76 -9.71
N LYS A 135 29.75 5.24 -10.84
CA LYS A 135 30.11 4.36 -11.96
C LYS A 135 31.45 3.67 -11.64
N GLU A 136 31.47 2.35 -11.74
CA GLU A 136 32.68 1.57 -11.45
C GLU A 136 33.83 1.98 -12.38
N GLY A 137 35.00 2.26 -11.79
CA GLY A 137 36.19 2.69 -12.53
C GLY A 137 36.13 4.11 -13.11
N ARG A 138 35.12 4.92 -12.77
CA ARG A 138 34.94 6.29 -13.30
C ARG A 138 34.46 7.27 -12.22
N ASP A 139 35.42 7.89 -11.54
CA ASP A 139 35.15 8.85 -10.44
C ASP A 139 34.44 10.15 -10.89
N ASP A 140 34.47 10.44 -12.19
CA ASP A 140 33.82 11.58 -12.82
C ASP A 140 32.39 11.29 -13.27
N MET A 141 31.87 10.08 -13.04
CA MET A 141 30.57 9.63 -13.54
C MET A 141 29.75 8.87 -12.49
N TYR A 142 28.44 9.00 -12.60
CA TYR A 142 27.44 8.20 -11.92
C TYR A 142 26.60 7.43 -12.96
N GLU A 143 25.95 6.37 -12.50
CA GLU A 143 24.85 5.72 -13.21
C GLU A 143 23.54 6.05 -12.52
N GLU A 144 22.60 6.65 -13.26
CA GLU A 144 21.20 6.70 -12.87
C GLU A 144 20.49 5.45 -13.41
N ARG A 145 20.05 4.58 -12.50
CA ARG A 145 19.40 3.31 -12.80
C ARG A 145 17.91 3.43 -12.52
N TRP A 146 17.10 3.18 -13.54
CA TRP A 146 15.64 3.13 -13.44
C TRP A 146 15.22 1.67 -13.52
N MET A 147 14.67 1.15 -12.43
CA MET A 147 14.22 -0.24 -12.31
C MET A 147 12.71 -0.27 -12.27
N HIS A 148 12.10 -1.15 -13.05
CA HIS A 148 10.67 -1.44 -12.97
C HIS A 148 10.46 -2.91 -12.63
N SER A 149 9.57 -3.15 -11.67
CA SER A 149 9.33 -4.48 -11.12
C SER A 149 7.88 -4.65 -10.71
N ARG A 150 7.46 -5.90 -10.58
CA ARG A 150 6.25 -6.31 -9.87
C ARG A 150 6.61 -7.08 -8.61
N TYR A 151 5.95 -6.76 -7.51
CA TYR A 151 6.04 -7.52 -6.27
C TYR A 151 4.78 -8.38 -6.12
N LEU A 152 4.99 -9.68 -6.05
CA LEU A 152 3.96 -10.68 -5.78
C LEU A 152 4.15 -11.16 -4.35
N ASP A 153 3.26 -10.73 -3.47
CA ASP A 153 3.41 -10.90 -2.04
C ASP A 153 2.34 -11.84 -1.47
N LYS A 154 2.74 -12.63 -0.48
CA LYS A 154 1.85 -13.39 0.40
C LYS A 154 1.90 -12.79 1.80
N TRP A 155 0.74 -12.70 2.43
CA TRP A 155 0.56 -12.08 3.73
C TRP A 155 -0.24 -12.98 4.66
N SER A 156 0.07 -12.91 5.95
CA SER A 156 -0.75 -13.50 6.99
C SER A 156 -0.93 -12.55 8.16
N ARG A 157 -2.11 -12.62 8.77
CA ARG A 157 -2.42 -11.95 10.03
C ARG A 157 -2.13 -12.90 11.18
N ARG A 158 -1.26 -12.50 12.09
CA ARG A 158 -0.89 -13.27 13.29
C ARG A 158 -1.04 -12.38 14.51
N ASN A 159 -1.75 -12.86 15.52
CA ASN A 159 -2.02 -12.09 16.74
C ASN A 159 -2.60 -10.69 16.42
N GLY A 160 -3.52 -10.63 15.45
CA GLY A 160 -4.16 -9.39 15.01
C GLY A 160 -3.32 -8.47 14.12
N LYS A 161 -2.07 -8.83 13.75
CA LYS A 161 -1.20 -8.01 12.91
C LYS A 161 -0.87 -8.67 11.58
N TRP A 162 -1.08 -7.95 10.48
CA TRP A 162 -0.63 -8.35 9.15
C TRP A 162 0.89 -8.26 9.04
N GLY A 163 1.49 -9.19 8.31
CA GLY A 163 2.90 -9.19 7.96
C GLY A 163 3.16 -10.00 6.69
N LEU A 164 4.24 -9.64 5.99
CA LEU A 164 4.69 -10.37 4.79
C LEU A 164 5.15 -11.78 5.17
N ASP A 165 4.70 -12.80 4.44
CA ASP A 165 5.19 -14.19 4.52
C ASP A 165 6.21 -14.48 3.41
N SER A 166 5.99 -13.94 2.21
CA SER A 166 6.94 -14.09 1.12
C SER A 166 6.75 -13.05 0.04
N ARG A 167 7.84 -12.68 -0.65
CA ARG A 167 7.83 -11.83 -1.84
C ARG A 167 8.53 -12.51 -3.00
N VAL A 168 7.93 -12.47 -4.18
CA VAL A 168 8.60 -12.68 -5.46
C VAL A 168 8.73 -11.34 -6.17
N THR A 169 9.95 -10.91 -6.42
CA THR A 169 10.26 -9.70 -7.19
C THR A 169 10.50 -10.08 -8.64
N VAL A 170 9.53 -9.76 -9.49
CA VAL A 170 9.64 -9.90 -10.94
C VAL A 170 10.24 -8.62 -11.49
N MET A 171 11.41 -8.70 -12.12
CA MET A 171 12.02 -7.56 -12.79
C MET A 171 11.47 -7.45 -14.20
N ASP A 172 10.78 -6.35 -14.52
CA ASP A 172 10.18 -6.16 -15.85
C ASP A 172 11.21 -5.57 -16.82
N TYR A 173 11.83 -4.44 -16.47
CA TYR A 173 12.92 -3.86 -17.25
C TYR A 173 13.77 -2.87 -16.45
N ARG A 174 14.97 -2.59 -16.98
CA ARG A 174 15.92 -1.63 -16.43
C ARG A 174 16.40 -0.68 -17.53
N ARG A 175 16.52 0.60 -17.19
CA ARG A 175 17.26 1.60 -17.96
C ARG A 175 18.44 2.11 -17.14
N VAL A 176 19.55 2.40 -17.81
CA VAL A 176 20.75 3.01 -17.20
C VAL A 176 21.14 4.22 -18.02
N LEU A 177 21.40 5.33 -17.34
CA LEU A 177 21.94 6.54 -17.93
C LEU A 177 23.22 6.94 -17.20
N ASP A 178 24.22 7.35 -17.97
CA ASP A 178 25.46 7.91 -17.45
C ASP A 178 25.24 9.39 -17.13
N VAL A 179 25.60 9.81 -15.92
CA VAL A 179 25.43 11.19 -15.44
C VAL A 179 26.78 11.74 -14.97
N PRO A 180 27.26 12.88 -15.49
CA PRO A 180 28.50 13.49 -15.00
C PRO A 180 28.43 13.86 -13.52
N ALA A 181 29.49 13.61 -12.77
CA ALA A 181 29.58 13.93 -11.35
C ALA A 181 29.40 15.42 -11.05
N SER A 182 29.76 16.30 -11.99
CA SER A 182 29.55 17.76 -11.89
C SER A 182 28.07 18.14 -11.84
N ILE A 183 27.19 17.38 -12.50
CA ILE A 183 25.74 17.60 -12.48
C ILE A 183 25.16 17.12 -11.15
N VAL A 184 25.55 15.91 -10.72
CA VAL A 184 25.11 15.33 -9.44
C VAL A 184 25.49 16.21 -8.26
N LYS A 185 26.71 16.78 -8.29
CA LYS A 185 27.24 17.66 -7.23
C LYS A 185 26.89 19.14 -7.42
N SER A 186 26.08 19.48 -8.44
CA SER A 186 25.66 20.86 -8.66
C SER A 186 24.76 21.36 -7.50
N GLY A 187 24.69 22.68 -7.30
CA GLY A 187 24.25 23.36 -6.06
C GLY A 187 22.78 23.21 -5.62
N TYR A 188 22.15 22.06 -5.86
CA TYR A 188 20.87 21.71 -5.27
C TYR A 188 21.06 21.26 -3.81
N VAL A 189 20.27 21.81 -2.89
CA VAL A 189 20.31 21.43 -1.48
C VAL A 189 19.53 20.13 -1.31
N MET A 190 20.25 19.03 -1.12
CA MET A 190 19.66 17.77 -0.69
C MET A 190 19.33 17.84 0.80
N GLY A 191 18.06 17.62 1.15
CA GLY A 191 17.64 17.46 2.54
C GLY A 191 18.19 16.16 3.17
N PRO A 192 18.09 16.01 4.50
CA PRO A 192 18.45 14.76 5.17
C PRO A 192 17.63 13.60 4.58
N ARG A 193 18.35 12.67 3.94
CA ARG A 193 17.76 11.58 3.16
C ARG A 193 17.65 10.29 3.95
N THR A 194 18.41 10.15 5.03
CA THR A 194 18.55 8.90 5.79
C THR A 194 18.47 9.16 7.29
N GLY A 195 18.13 8.12 8.04
CA GLY A 195 18.02 8.17 9.49
C GLY A 195 16.83 8.98 10.00
N ARG A 196 16.84 9.22 11.31
CA ARG A 196 15.75 9.89 12.03
C ARG A 196 15.70 11.41 11.78
N ASP A 197 16.71 11.97 11.11
CA ASP A 197 16.77 13.39 10.75
C ASP A 197 15.87 13.74 9.56
N ASP A 198 15.33 12.74 8.83
CA ASP A 198 14.31 12.99 7.81
C ASP A 198 13.10 13.72 8.44
N PRO A 199 12.66 14.85 7.86
CA PRO A 199 11.65 15.72 8.46
C PRO A 199 10.30 15.04 8.67
N SER A 200 10.02 13.96 7.94
CA SER A 200 8.76 13.24 8.08
C SER A 200 8.63 12.54 9.43
N TYR A 201 9.72 12.12 10.10
CA TYR A 201 9.61 11.51 11.43
C TYR A 201 9.07 12.52 12.45
N LYS A 202 9.62 13.74 12.45
CA LYS A 202 9.11 14.82 13.28
C LYS A 202 7.67 15.17 12.92
N PHE A 203 7.35 15.21 11.61
CA PHE A 203 6.01 15.54 11.14
C PHE A 203 4.95 14.54 11.64
N PHE A 204 5.20 13.24 11.53
CA PHE A 204 4.27 12.20 12.01
C PHE A 204 4.25 12.06 13.54
N GLY A 205 5.30 12.48 14.26
CA GLY A 205 5.35 12.44 15.72
C GLY A 205 4.80 13.69 16.43
N ALA A 206 4.40 14.72 15.70
CA ALA A 206 3.91 15.99 16.23
C ALA A 206 2.38 16.05 16.42
N HIS A 207 1.70 14.92 16.29
CA HIS A 207 0.24 14.75 16.43
C HIS A 207 -0.06 13.58 17.36
#